data_AF-A0A822AIP2-F1
#
_entry.id   AF-A0A822AIP2-F1
#
_cell.length_a   1.000
_cell.length_b   1.000
_cell.length_c   1.000
_cell.angle_alpha   90.00
_cell.angle_beta   90.00
_cell.angle_gamma   90.00
#
_symmetry.space_group_name_H-M   'P 1'
#
loop_
_entity.id
_entity.type
_entity.pdbx_description
1 polymer ?
#
loop_
_entity_poly.entity_id
_entity_poly.type
_entity_poly.pdbx_seq_one_letter_code
_entity_poly.pdbx_strand_id
1 'polypeptide(L)' 'IAMGICLHRIKDIRLLYGEEPYGISPINFDEPRETPKPHGHAIAARITSENPDEASFQF' A
#
# COMPACT_ATOMS: atom_id res chain seq x y z
N ILE A 1 -11.81 -6.55 4.49
CA ILE A 1 -11.54 -6.44 5.94
C ILE A 1 -12.80 -6.07 6.73
N ALA A 2 -13.45 -4.93 6.47
CA ALA A 2 -14.64 -4.49 7.24
C ALA A 2 -15.78 -5.51 7.32
N MET A 3 -15.96 -6.35 6.29
CA MET A 3 -16.94 -7.45 6.28
C MET A 3 -16.47 -8.74 7.00
N GLY A 4 -15.36 -8.71 7.75
CA GLY A 4 -14.79 -9.88 8.41
C GLY A 4 -13.98 -10.82 7.52
N ILE A 5 -13.66 -10.42 6.28
CA ILE A 5 -12.83 -11.21 5.37
C ILE A 5 -11.37 -11.21 5.84
N CYS A 6 -10.82 -12.39 6.09
CA CYS A 6 -9.41 -12.60 6.44
C CYS A 6 -8.46 -12.12 5.33
N LEU A 7 -7.29 -11.58 5.72
CA LEU A 7 -6.32 -10.98 4.78
C LEU A 7 -5.88 -11.94 3.66
N HIS A 8 -5.61 -13.20 4.00
CA HIS A 8 -5.19 -14.22 3.03
C HIS A 8 -6.26 -14.56 1.97
N ARG A 9 -7.50 -14.08 2.12
CA ARG A 9 -8.58 -14.25 1.13
C ARG A 9 -8.83 -13.00 0.28
N ILE A 10 -8.07 -11.93 0.49
CA ILE A 10 -8.16 -10.71 -0.33
C ILE A 10 -7.26 -10.91 -1.55
N LYS A 11 -7.85 -10.89 -2.75
CA LYS A 11 -7.16 -11.15 -4.02
C LYS A 11 -5.85 -10.37 -4.18
N ASP A 12 -5.88 -9.07 -3.89
CA ASP A 12 -4.72 -8.20 -4.10
C ASP A 12 -3.60 -8.47 -3.09
N ILE A 13 -3.95 -8.89 -1.86
CA ILE A 13 -2.96 -9.38 -0.88
C ILE A 13 -2.31 -10.67 -1.39
N ARG A 14 -3.10 -11.62 -1.92
CA ARG A 14 -2.54 -12.87 -2.46
C ARG A 14 -1.55 -12.59 -3.61
N LEU A 15 -1.95 -11.73 -4.54
CA LEU A 15 -1.07 -11.29 -5.65
C LEU A 15 0.20 -10.60 -5.15
N LEU A 16 0.11 -9.76 -4.12
CA LEU A 16 1.26 -9.08 -3.53
C LEU A 16 2.27 -10.05 -2.90
N TYR A 17 1.81 -11.19 -2.40
CA TYR A 17 2.61 -12.26 -1.80
C TYR A 17 2.90 -13.43 -2.76
N GLY A 18 2.67 -13.27 -4.08
CA GLY A 18 2.98 -14.28 -5.09
C GLY A 18 2.06 -15.52 -5.07
N GLU A 19 0.93 -15.44 -4.38
CA GLU A 19 -0.03 -16.54 -4.22
C GLU A 19 -1.15 -16.52 -5.27
N GLU A 20 -1.80 -17.67 -5.49
CA GLU A 20 -2.88 -17.81 -6.46
C GLU A 20 -4.10 -16.90 -6.11
N PRO A 21 -4.68 -16.13 -7.05
CA PRO A 21 -5.62 -15.04 -6.72
C PRO A 21 -6.91 -15.47 -6.01
N TYR A 22 -7.42 -16.67 -6.29
CA TYR A 22 -8.66 -17.20 -5.73
C TYR A 22 -8.42 -18.30 -4.69
N GLY A 23 -7.16 -18.50 -4.30
CA GLY A 23 -6.73 -19.49 -3.34
C GLY A 23 -7.29 -19.20 -1.96
N ILE A 24 -7.54 -20.26 -1.20
CA ILE A 24 -8.03 -20.17 0.18
C ILE A 24 -6.98 -20.59 1.22
N SER A 25 -5.80 -21.00 0.77
CA SER A 25 -4.70 -21.38 1.66
C SER A 25 -4.33 -20.21 2.59
N PRO A 26 -4.00 -20.49 3.86
CA PRO A 26 -3.46 -19.47 4.75
C PRO A 26 -2.08 -19.01 4.23
N ILE A 27 -1.81 -17.71 4.40
CA ILE A 27 -0.50 -17.11 4.09
C ILE A 27 0.18 -16.84 5.43
N ASN A 28 1.43 -17.30 5.58
CA ASN A 28 2.28 -16.89 6.70
C ASN A 28 2.86 -15.51 6.38
N PHE A 29 2.38 -14.48 7.07
CA PHE A 29 2.82 -13.10 6.84
C PHE A 29 4.15 -12.76 7.53
N ASP A 30 4.52 -13.52 8.57
CA ASP A 30 5.76 -13.32 9.33
C ASP A 30 6.96 -13.94 8.59
N GLU A 31 6.74 -15.10 7.96
CA GLU A 31 7.73 -15.80 7.14
C GLU A 31 7.14 -16.17 5.77
N PRO A 32 6.95 -15.17 4.89
CA PRO A 32 6.35 -15.40 3.58
C PRO A 32 7.32 -16.12 2.64
N ARG A 33 6.78 -17.02 1.80
CA ARG A 33 7.55 -17.70 0.74
C ARG A 33 8.14 -16.72 -0.26
N GLU A 34 7.33 -15.75 -0.68
CA GLU A 34 7.76 -14.61 -1.49
C GLU A 34 7.56 -13.32 -0.70
N THR A 35 8.66 -12.60 -0.45
CA THR A 35 8.59 -11.30 0.20
C THR A 35 8.03 -10.26 -0.77
N PRO A 36 6.96 -9.52 -0.40
CA PRO A 36 6.42 -8.45 -1.23
C PRO A 36 7.50 -7.44 -1.62
N LYS A 37 7.53 -7.05 -2.89
CA LYS A 37 8.45 -6.03 -3.40
C LYS A 37 7.67 -4.80 -3.84
N PRO A 38 8.18 -3.58 -3.57
CA PRO A 38 7.61 -2.37 -4.13
C PRO A 38 7.52 -2.46 -5.65
N HIS A 39 6.35 -2.13 -6.21
CA HIS A 39 6.14 -2.11 -7.65
C HIS A 39 6.19 -0.67 -8.17
N GLY A 40 7.34 -0.28 -8.74
CA GLY A 40 7.56 1.06 -9.27
C GLY A 40 7.84 2.11 -8.19
N HIS A 41 7.44 3.35 -8.45
CA HIS A 41 7.67 4.49 -7.57
C HIS A 41 6.45 5.44 -7.58
N ALA A 42 6.11 6.00 -6.42
CA ALA A 42 4.99 6.92 -6.28
C ALA A 42 5.46 8.22 -5.62
N ILE A 43 5.16 9.36 -6.26
CA ILE A 43 5.35 10.71 -5.71
C ILE A 43 3.96 11.31 -5.52
N ALA A 44 3.68 11.77 -4.30
CA ALA A 44 2.45 12.47 -3.96
C ALA A 44 2.78 13.83 -3.35
N ALA A 45 2.07 14.86 -3.76
CA ALA A 45 2.16 16.20 -3.19
C ALA A 45 0.80 16.61 -2.62
N ARG A 46 0.81 17.22 -1.44
CA ARG A 46 -0.38 17.84 -0.87
C ARG A 46 -0.52 19.24 -1.43
N ILE A 47 -1.68 19.58 -1.98
CA ILE A 47 -1.99 20.93 -2.46
C ILE A 47 -2.80 21.65 -1.38
N THR A 48 -2.38 22.86 -1.02
CA THR A 48 -3.11 23.77 -0.13
C THR A 48 -3.20 25.16 -0.77
N SER A 49 -4.02 26.05 -0.22
CA SER A 49 -4.11 27.45 -0.65
C SER A 49 -3.05 28.34 0.02
N GLU A 50 -1.84 27.83 0.22
CA GLU A 50 -0.75 28.62 0.77
C GLU A 50 -0.25 29.63 -0.27
N ASN A 51 -0.06 30.89 0.15
CA ASN A 51 0.47 31.93 -0.72
C ASN A 51 2.00 31.87 -0.70
N PRO A 52 2.68 31.47 -1.79
CA PRO A 52 4.14 31.34 -1.82
C PRO A 52 4.86 32.68 -1.58
N ASP A 53 4.20 33.81 -1.81
CA ASP A 53 4.79 35.14 -1.71
C ASP A 53 4.96 35.63 -0.25
N GLU A 54 4.14 35.15 0.69
CA GLU A 54 4.23 35.54 2.11
C GLU A 54 5.53 35.08 2.78
N ALA A 55 6.15 33.99 2.31
CA ALA A 55 7.41 33.49 2.84
C ALA A 55 8.64 34.35 2.45
N SER A 56 8.48 35.26 1.47
CA SER A 56 9.59 36.06 0.92
C SER A 56 9.77 37.43 1.57
N PHE A 57 8.84 37.88 2.42
CA PHE A 57 8.82 39.21 3.04
C PHE A 57 9.01 39.22 4.56
N GLN A 58 9.84 38.31 5.10
CA GLN A 58 10.35 38.40 6.48
C GLN A 58 11.86 38.66 6.46
N PHE A 59 12.24 39.91 6.22
CA PHE A 59 13.52 40.51 6.61
C PHE A 59 13.28 41.95 7.07
#